data_AF-A0A6N9TM86-F1
#
_entry.id   AF-A0A6N9TM86-F1
#
_cell.length_a   1.000
_cell.length_b   1.000
_cell.length_c   1.000
_cell.angle_alpha   90.00
_cell.angle_beta   90.00
_cell.angle_gamma   90.00
#
_symmetry.space_group_name_H-M   'P 1'
#
loop_
_entity.id
_entity.type
_entity.pdbx_description
1 polymer ?
#
loop_
_entity_poly.entity_id
_entity_poly.type
_entity_poly.pdbx_seq_one_letter_code
_entity_poly.pdbx_strand_id
1 'polypeptide(L)'
;MAPGPELILVGTVHLDPRGPEALEALLLRLPARVFTVEISAFSVRYREAVERAWSRRLAGSLAALPPAARGHAGIRLVRRQIRMPFEWEVTRRVARRLGRPCIPVDSGALSRRELPRWEAELLSPENLAALVTGPDYDLEARIGSHYREALRTLEGGEPPDPAGASGGDPVTGFSGWAERERRVARRIRRILARCGPLVHVGGWEHLRTGAPWPTLARLLADLRPRRILLRDPAAPRELPPPV
;
A
#
# COMPACT_ATOMS: atom_id res chain seq x y z
N MET A 1 21.11 16.54 24.34
CA MET A 1 19.74 16.57 23.77
C MET A 1 19.19 15.15 23.80
N ALA A 2 18.01 14.93 24.36
CA ALA A 2 17.35 13.63 24.22
C ALA A 2 17.11 13.35 22.72
N PRO A 3 17.27 12.10 22.24
CA PRO A 3 16.94 11.79 20.85
C PRO A 3 15.49 12.19 20.58
N GLY A 4 15.26 12.93 19.48
CA GLY A 4 13.91 13.29 19.05
C GLY A 4 13.03 12.05 18.84
N PRO A 5 11.70 12.20 18.78
CA PRO A 5 10.80 11.06 18.63
C PRO A 5 11.10 10.30 17.33
N GLU A 6 11.30 8.98 17.43
CA GLU A 6 11.66 8.12 16.31
C GLU A 6 10.51 8.01 15.29
N LEU A 7 10.80 8.27 14.02
CA LEU A 7 9.90 8.06 12.89
C LEU A 7 10.40 6.89 12.04
N ILE A 8 9.55 5.91 11.81
CA ILE A 8 9.83 4.77 10.92
C ILE A 8 8.82 4.75 9.78
N LEU A 9 9.31 4.74 8.54
CA LEU A 9 8.52 4.57 7.33
C LEU A 9 8.66 3.14 6.84
N VAL A 10 7.55 2.40 6.78
CA VAL A 10 7.47 1.04 6.26
C VAL A 10 6.77 1.07 4.90
N GLY A 11 7.51 0.70 3.86
CA GLY A 11 7.02 0.57 2.50
C GLY A 11 6.63 -0.87 2.17
N THR A 12 5.47 -1.06 1.58
CA THR A 12 4.95 -2.36 1.12
C THR A 12 4.76 -2.38 -0.39
N VAL A 13 4.75 -3.58 -0.99
CA VAL A 13 4.13 -3.76 -2.31
C VAL A 13 2.66 -4.09 -2.07
N HIS A 14 1.77 -3.27 -2.61
CA HIS A 14 0.33 -3.46 -2.43
C HIS A 14 -0.14 -4.80 -3.00
N LEU A 15 -1.18 -5.37 -2.37
CA LEU A 15 -1.79 -6.66 -2.73
C LEU A 15 -0.88 -7.89 -2.58
N ASP A 16 0.30 -7.74 -1.99
CA ASP A 16 1.22 -8.85 -1.72
C ASP A 16 0.52 -9.95 -0.88
N PRO A 17 0.47 -11.20 -1.38
CA PRO A 17 -0.09 -12.33 -0.67
C PRO A 17 0.58 -12.67 0.65
N ARG A 18 1.89 -12.41 0.78
CA ARG A 18 2.72 -12.67 1.97
C ARG A 18 2.96 -11.42 2.82
N GLY A 19 2.51 -10.26 2.32
CA GLY A 19 2.56 -8.98 2.99
C GLY A 19 1.94 -9.00 4.39
N PRO A 20 0.79 -9.68 4.63
CA PRO A 20 0.18 -9.70 5.95
C PRO A 20 1.07 -10.30 7.05
N GLU A 21 1.64 -11.49 6.83
CA GLU A 21 2.50 -12.15 7.81
C GLU A 21 3.80 -11.38 8.02
N ALA A 22 4.40 -10.89 6.94
CA ALA A 22 5.60 -10.07 6.97
C ALA A 22 5.40 -8.81 7.81
N LEU A 23 4.31 -8.08 7.54
CA LEU A 23 4.00 -6.81 8.19
C LEU A 23 3.72 -7.02 9.68
N GLU A 24 2.95 -8.05 10.05
CA GLU A 24 2.68 -8.34 11.46
C GLU A 24 3.97 -8.64 12.23
N ALA A 25 4.82 -9.52 11.68
CA ALA A 25 6.09 -9.87 12.30
C ALA A 25 7.02 -8.66 12.47
N LEU A 26 7.03 -7.74 11.50
CA LEU A 26 7.78 -6.49 11.60
C LEU A 26 7.21 -5.57 12.69
N LEU A 27 5.90 -5.25 12.63
CA LEU A 27 5.28 -4.27 13.51
C LEU A 27 5.35 -4.66 15.00
N LEU A 28 5.30 -5.96 15.32
CA LEU A 28 5.45 -6.46 16.69
C LEU A 28 6.83 -6.17 17.31
N ARG A 29 7.86 -5.94 16.48
CA ARG A 29 9.24 -5.66 16.92
C ARG A 29 9.57 -4.17 16.98
N LEU A 30 8.71 -3.30 16.45
CA LEU A 30 8.99 -1.86 16.36
C LEU A 30 8.53 -1.10 17.62
N PRO A 31 9.30 -0.10 18.10
CA PRO A 31 9.01 0.66 19.30
C PRO A 31 7.97 1.78 19.07
N ALA A 32 6.93 1.53 18.28
CA ALA A 32 5.91 2.53 17.95
C ALA A 32 5.02 2.85 19.15
N ARG A 33 4.73 4.12 19.46
CA ARG A 33 3.61 4.50 20.35
C ARG A 33 2.31 4.67 19.60
N VAL A 34 2.39 4.94 18.30
CA VAL A 34 1.25 5.10 17.40
C VAL A 34 1.60 4.54 16.02
N PHE A 35 0.61 3.92 15.39
CA PHE A 35 0.69 3.50 14.00
C PHE A 35 -0.15 4.42 13.12
N THR A 36 0.36 4.71 11.94
CA THR A 36 -0.40 5.39 10.88
C THR A 36 -0.37 4.57 9.61
N VAL A 37 -1.45 4.61 8.84
CA VAL A 37 -1.56 3.84 7.59
C VAL A 37 -1.97 4.78 6.47
N GLU A 38 -1.35 4.61 5.31
CA GLU A 38 -1.66 5.26 4.03
C GLU A 38 -3.01 4.79 3.47
N ILE A 39 -4.08 5.07 4.21
CA ILE A 39 -5.46 4.86 3.82
C ILE A 39 -6.28 6.02 4.38
N SER A 40 -7.35 6.40 3.68
CA SER A 40 -8.22 7.46 4.14
C SER A 40 -9.30 6.91 5.07
N ALA A 41 -9.72 7.69 6.07
CA ALA A 41 -10.85 7.34 6.93
C ALA A 41 -12.16 7.14 6.13
N PHE A 42 -12.26 7.73 4.93
CA PHE A 42 -13.37 7.45 4.02
C PHE A 42 -13.24 6.05 3.41
N SER A 43 -12.07 5.68 2.87
CA SER A 43 -11.83 4.37 2.26
C SER A 43 -12.13 3.24 3.24
N VAL A 44 -11.69 3.37 4.50
CA VAL A 44 -11.99 2.39 5.56
C VAL A 44 -13.50 2.22 5.73
N ARG A 45 -14.23 3.30 6.01
CA ARG A 45 -15.68 3.26 6.24
C ARG A 45 -16.46 2.75 5.02
N TYR A 46 -16.06 3.18 3.84
CA TYR A 46 -16.71 2.78 2.59
C TYR A 46 -16.57 1.28 2.38
N ARG A 47 -15.35 0.75 2.47
CA ARG A 47 -15.08 -0.69 2.31
C ARG A 47 -15.76 -1.53 3.37
N GLU A 48 -15.75 -1.09 4.63
CA GLU A 48 -16.49 -1.77 5.72
C GLU A 48 -17.99 -1.91 5.39
N ALA A 49 -18.58 -0.94 4.69
CA ALA A 49 -19.98 -0.98 4.27
C ALA A 49 -20.24 -1.86 3.03
N VAL A 50 -19.33 -1.87 2.04
CA VAL A 50 -19.62 -2.47 0.72
C VAL A 50 -18.90 -3.77 0.41
N GLU A 51 -17.85 -4.14 1.14
CA GLU A 51 -16.99 -5.30 0.79
C GLU A 51 -17.77 -6.61 0.64
N ARG A 52 -18.77 -6.84 1.50
CA ARG A 52 -19.65 -8.04 1.41
C ARG A 52 -20.49 -8.01 0.13
N ALA A 53 -20.99 -6.85 -0.28
CA ALA A 53 -21.75 -6.69 -1.52
C ALA A 53 -20.84 -6.92 -2.74
N TRP A 54 -19.66 -6.32 -2.77
CA TRP A 54 -18.65 -6.55 -3.81
C TRP A 54 -18.22 -8.01 -3.92
N SER A 55 -18.00 -8.68 -2.80
CA SER A 55 -17.64 -10.11 -2.79
C SER A 55 -18.74 -10.99 -3.37
N ARG A 56 -20.01 -10.71 -3.05
CA ARG A 56 -21.16 -11.42 -3.63
C ARG A 56 -21.32 -11.13 -5.12
N ARG A 57 -21.16 -9.88 -5.53
CA ARG A 57 -21.22 -9.49 -6.95
C ARG A 57 -20.14 -10.20 -7.75
N LEU A 58 -18.90 -10.19 -7.27
CA LEU A 58 -17.80 -10.92 -7.89
C LEU A 58 -18.11 -12.42 -7.99
N ALA A 59 -18.62 -13.04 -6.92
CA ALA A 59 -18.99 -14.46 -6.95
C ALA A 59 -20.10 -14.75 -7.99
N GLY A 60 -21.09 -13.88 -8.11
CA GLY A 60 -22.16 -13.95 -9.11
C GLY A 60 -21.62 -13.83 -10.54
N SER A 61 -20.78 -12.83 -10.82
CA SER A 61 -20.17 -12.65 -12.14
C SER A 61 -19.28 -13.85 -12.51
N LEU A 62 -18.54 -14.40 -11.55
CA LEU A 62 -17.71 -15.59 -11.76
C LEU A 62 -18.51 -16.89 -11.98
N ALA A 63 -19.81 -16.92 -11.64
CA ALA A 63 -20.66 -18.08 -11.91
C ALA A 63 -21.00 -18.24 -13.40
N ALA A 64 -20.97 -17.13 -14.15
CA ALA A 64 -21.18 -17.12 -15.60
C ALA A 64 -19.91 -17.41 -16.42
N LEU A 65 -18.75 -17.53 -15.76
CA LEU A 65 -17.46 -17.80 -16.41
C LEU A 65 -17.03 -19.26 -16.21
N PRO A 66 -16.13 -19.79 -17.06
CA PRO A 66 -15.60 -21.15 -16.90
C PRO A 66 -15.00 -21.37 -15.50
N PRO A 67 -15.14 -22.57 -14.90
CA PRO A 67 -14.64 -22.82 -13.53
C PRO A 67 -13.15 -22.48 -13.32
N ALA A 68 -12.33 -22.66 -14.35
CA ALA A 68 -10.90 -22.32 -14.35
C ALA A 68 -10.63 -20.82 -14.10
N ALA A 69 -11.56 -19.92 -14.49
CA ALA A 69 -11.46 -18.48 -14.27
C ALA A 69 -11.25 -18.12 -12.80
N ARG A 70 -11.75 -18.93 -11.86
CA ARG A 70 -11.61 -18.68 -10.42
C ARG A 70 -10.16 -18.76 -9.93
N GLY A 71 -9.30 -19.49 -10.64
CA GLY A 71 -7.87 -19.65 -10.36
C GLY A 71 -7.00 -18.60 -11.02
N HIS A 72 -7.51 -17.93 -12.06
CA HIS A 72 -6.76 -16.95 -12.85
C HIS A 72 -6.16 -15.84 -11.98
N ALA A 73 -4.90 -15.50 -12.20
CA ALA A 73 -4.17 -14.54 -11.37
C ALA A 73 -4.82 -13.15 -11.34
N GLY A 74 -5.39 -12.72 -12.47
CA GLY A 74 -6.17 -11.48 -12.53
C GLY A 74 -7.38 -11.50 -11.59
N ILE A 75 -8.12 -12.62 -11.52
CA ILE A 75 -9.27 -12.75 -10.62
C ILE A 75 -8.81 -12.79 -9.16
N ARG A 76 -7.68 -13.45 -8.87
CA ARG A 76 -7.06 -13.43 -7.54
C ARG A 76 -6.69 -12.00 -7.12
N LEU A 77 -6.15 -11.17 -8.03
CA LEU A 77 -5.88 -9.76 -7.77
C LEU A 77 -7.15 -8.95 -7.51
N VAL A 78 -8.19 -9.11 -8.34
CA VAL A 78 -9.48 -8.42 -8.14
C VAL A 78 -10.05 -8.74 -6.75
N ARG A 79 -10.03 -10.02 -6.35
CA ARG A 79 -10.45 -10.46 -5.00
C ARG A 79 -9.68 -9.75 -3.89
N ARG A 80 -8.38 -9.53 -4.06
CA ARG A 80 -7.55 -8.80 -3.10
C ARG A 80 -7.86 -7.30 -3.11
N GLN A 81 -8.02 -6.72 -4.29
CA GLN A 81 -8.29 -5.29 -4.49
C GLN A 81 -9.58 -4.82 -3.80
N ILE A 82 -10.65 -5.61 -3.89
CA ILE A 82 -11.97 -5.24 -3.32
C ILE A 82 -12.04 -5.38 -1.81
N ARG A 83 -11.17 -6.20 -1.20
CA ARG A 83 -11.09 -6.35 0.25
C ARG A 83 -10.44 -5.13 0.89
N MET A 84 -10.61 -4.99 2.19
CA MET A 84 -9.80 -4.07 2.98
C MET A 84 -8.30 -4.33 2.74
N PRO A 85 -7.49 -3.28 2.45
CA PRO A 85 -6.05 -3.46 2.25
C PRO A 85 -5.37 -4.06 3.49
N PHE A 86 -4.45 -5.01 3.26
CA PHE A 86 -3.82 -5.73 4.36
C PHE A 86 -3.01 -4.80 5.27
N GLU A 87 -2.47 -3.71 4.73
CA GLU A 87 -1.76 -2.70 5.49
C GLU A 87 -2.64 -2.15 6.62
N TRP A 88 -3.91 -1.87 6.31
CA TRP A 88 -4.86 -1.42 7.33
C TRP A 88 -5.25 -2.55 8.28
N GLU A 89 -5.63 -3.72 7.76
CA GLU A 89 -6.12 -4.83 8.58
C GLU A 89 -5.07 -5.29 9.60
N VAL A 90 -3.83 -5.49 9.14
CA VAL A 90 -2.73 -5.97 9.97
C VAL A 90 -2.28 -4.91 10.94
N THR A 91 -2.05 -3.67 10.50
CA THR A 91 -1.63 -2.61 11.40
C THR A 91 -2.68 -2.33 12.46
N ARG A 92 -3.98 -2.32 12.13
CA ARG A 92 -5.07 -2.16 13.10
C ARG A 92 -5.10 -3.33 14.11
N ARG A 93 -4.92 -4.57 13.64
CA ARG A 93 -4.87 -5.76 14.51
C ARG A 93 -3.70 -5.68 15.49
N VAL A 94 -2.50 -5.38 15.01
CA VAL A 94 -1.29 -5.26 15.84
C VAL A 94 -1.41 -4.09 16.80
N ALA A 95 -1.88 -2.93 16.34
CA ALA A 95 -2.09 -1.77 17.20
C ALA A 95 -3.05 -2.09 18.36
N ARG A 96 -4.18 -2.76 18.07
CA ARG A 96 -5.11 -3.23 19.10
C ARG A 96 -4.45 -4.19 20.07
N ARG A 97 -3.68 -5.18 19.58
CA ARG A 97 -2.96 -6.16 20.43
C ARG A 97 -1.98 -5.47 21.38
N LEU A 98 -1.35 -4.38 20.95
CA LEU A 98 -0.36 -3.64 21.72
C LEU A 98 -0.97 -2.48 22.54
N GLY A 99 -2.29 -2.28 22.50
CA GLY A 99 -2.95 -1.15 23.18
C GLY A 99 -2.56 0.23 22.61
N ARG A 100 -2.22 0.30 21.32
CA ARG A 100 -1.72 1.50 20.64
C ARG A 100 -2.74 2.04 19.62
N PRO A 101 -2.79 3.36 19.36
CA PRO A 101 -3.66 3.91 18.31
C PRO A 101 -3.20 3.51 16.90
N CYS A 102 -4.16 3.32 15.99
CA CYS A 102 -3.95 3.14 14.56
C CYS A 102 -4.77 4.17 13.78
N ILE A 103 -4.10 5.06 13.05
CA ILE A 103 -4.73 6.25 12.45
C ILE A 103 -4.61 6.21 10.92
N PRO A 104 -5.72 6.27 10.17
CA PRO A 104 -5.69 6.42 8.72
C PRO A 104 -5.31 7.88 8.37
N VAL A 105 -4.25 8.09 7.57
CA VAL A 105 -3.68 9.43 7.34
C VAL A 105 -3.82 9.96 5.91
N ASP A 106 -4.44 9.22 4.99
CA ASP A 106 -4.55 9.65 3.59
C ASP A 106 -5.77 10.55 3.29
N SER A 107 -5.77 11.18 2.11
CA SER A 107 -6.85 12.00 1.57
C SER A 107 -8.01 11.14 1.06
N GLY A 108 -9.24 11.42 1.53
CA GLY A 108 -10.43 10.73 1.04
C GLY A 108 -10.91 11.18 -0.34
N ALA A 109 -10.36 12.26 -0.91
CA ALA A 109 -10.87 12.84 -2.16
C ALA A 109 -10.78 11.87 -3.34
N LEU A 110 -9.62 11.22 -3.51
CA LEU A 110 -9.44 10.20 -4.55
C LEU A 110 -10.35 9.00 -4.30
N SER A 111 -10.34 8.46 -3.07
CA SER A 111 -11.17 7.30 -2.72
C SER A 111 -12.67 7.54 -2.94
N ARG A 112 -13.17 8.76 -2.72
CA ARG A 112 -14.58 9.13 -2.97
C ARG A 112 -14.96 9.08 -4.44
N ARG A 113 -14.00 9.34 -5.33
CA ARG A 113 -14.20 9.28 -6.78
C ARG A 113 -14.03 7.87 -7.32
N GLU A 114 -12.98 7.16 -6.88
CA GLU A 114 -12.59 5.87 -7.47
C GLU A 114 -13.39 4.69 -6.91
N LEU A 115 -13.60 4.59 -5.59
CA LEU A 115 -14.20 3.39 -4.99
C LEU A 115 -15.63 3.13 -5.49
N PRO A 116 -16.52 4.13 -5.67
CA PRO A 116 -17.84 3.88 -6.24
C PRO A 116 -17.80 3.32 -7.68
N ARG A 117 -16.78 3.69 -8.46
CA ARG A 117 -16.64 3.25 -9.85
C ARG A 117 -16.25 1.78 -9.96
N TRP A 118 -15.61 1.21 -8.94
CA TRP A 118 -15.17 -0.19 -8.97
C TRP A 118 -16.32 -1.18 -9.13
N GLU A 119 -17.51 -0.85 -8.62
CA GLU A 119 -18.66 -1.72 -8.81
C GLU A 119 -19.09 -1.80 -10.28
N ALA A 120 -19.10 -0.66 -10.97
CA ALA A 120 -19.51 -0.57 -12.37
C ALA A 120 -18.40 -0.99 -13.34
N GLU A 121 -17.15 -0.71 -13.00
CA GLU A 121 -15.99 -0.94 -13.86
C GLU A 121 -15.31 -2.26 -13.49
N LEU A 122 -14.59 -2.32 -12.37
CA LEU A 122 -13.76 -3.47 -11.97
C LEU A 122 -14.56 -4.78 -11.83
N LEU A 123 -15.81 -4.72 -11.37
CA LEU A 123 -16.67 -5.87 -11.11
C LEU A 123 -17.69 -6.17 -12.23
N SER A 124 -17.58 -5.49 -13.37
CA SER A 124 -18.44 -5.77 -14.52
C SER A 124 -18.16 -7.17 -15.10
N PRO A 125 -19.18 -7.91 -15.55
CA PRO A 125 -19.00 -9.17 -16.26
C PRO A 125 -18.03 -9.03 -17.45
N GLU A 126 -18.12 -7.92 -18.19
CA GLU A 126 -17.29 -7.63 -19.36
C GLU A 126 -15.81 -7.52 -18.99
N ASN A 127 -15.47 -6.76 -17.95
CA ASN A 127 -14.08 -6.66 -17.50
C ASN A 127 -13.55 -7.97 -16.93
N LEU A 128 -14.39 -8.71 -16.19
CA LEU A 128 -13.98 -10.01 -15.64
C LEU A 128 -13.77 -11.05 -16.74
N ALA A 129 -14.60 -11.04 -17.79
CA ALA A 129 -14.43 -11.88 -18.98
C ALA A 129 -13.14 -11.52 -19.73
N ALA A 130 -12.94 -10.23 -20.02
CA ALA A 130 -11.73 -9.75 -20.69
C ALA A 130 -10.46 -10.13 -19.93
N LEU A 131 -10.49 -10.06 -18.59
CA LEU A 131 -9.36 -10.40 -17.75
C LEU A 131 -8.96 -11.88 -17.85
N VAL A 132 -9.92 -12.78 -18.06
CA VAL A 132 -9.67 -14.24 -18.12
C VAL A 132 -9.49 -14.76 -19.55
N THR A 133 -9.78 -13.94 -20.57
CA THR A 133 -9.42 -14.23 -21.97
C THR A 133 -7.94 -13.95 -22.24
N GLY A 134 -7.31 -13.05 -21.47
CA GLY A 134 -5.88 -12.82 -21.53
C GLY A 134 -5.05 -14.01 -20.99
N PRO A 135 -3.73 -14.00 -21.20
CA PRO A 135 -2.86 -15.02 -20.63
C PRO A 135 -2.86 -14.97 -19.10
N ASP A 136 -2.94 -16.13 -18.46
CA ASP A 136 -2.68 -16.25 -17.03
C ASP A 136 -1.19 -16.00 -16.74
N TYR A 137 -0.88 -15.66 -15.49
CA TYR A 137 0.49 -15.34 -15.09
C TYR A 137 0.76 -15.75 -13.65
N ASP A 138 2.03 -15.92 -13.32
CA ASP A 138 2.43 -16.14 -11.94
C ASP A 138 2.36 -14.82 -11.16
N LEU A 139 1.34 -14.73 -10.30
CA LEU A 139 1.15 -13.60 -9.41
C LEU A 139 2.32 -13.40 -8.45
N GLU A 140 2.92 -14.47 -7.93
CA GLU A 140 4.04 -14.38 -7.00
C GLU A 140 5.29 -13.85 -7.73
N ALA A 141 5.54 -14.33 -8.95
CA ALA A 141 6.64 -13.82 -9.78
C ALA A 141 6.47 -12.32 -10.10
N ARG A 142 5.23 -11.87 -10.35
CA ARG A 142 4.90 -10.45 -10.59
C ARG A 142 5.09 -9.59 -9.33
N ILE A 143 4.66 -10.04 -8.16
CA ILE A 143 4.94 -9.34 -6.90
C ILE A 143 6.46 -9.31 -6.64
N GLY A 144 7.16 -10.42 -6.93
CA GLY A 144 8.61 -10.49 -6.84
C GLY A 144 9.35 -9.56 -7.79
N SER A 145 8.82 -9.26 -9.00
CA SER A 145 9.40 -8.25 -9.88
C SER A 145 9.19 -6.84 -9.32
N HIS A 146 8.02 -6.52 -8.75
CA HIS A 146 7.77 -5.23 -8.10
C HIS A 146 8.73 -4.99 -6.92
N TYR A 147 9.02 -6.01 -6.10
CA TYR A 147 10.01 -5.88 -5.04
C TYR A 147 11.44 -5.65 -5.55
N ARG A 148 11.83 -6.32 -6.65
CA ARG A 148 13.14 -6.10 -7.28
C ARG A 148 13.25 -4.69 -7.84
N GLU A 149 12.19 -4.17 -8.45
CA GLU A 149 12.10 -2.80 -8.92
C GLU A 149 12.18 -1.78 -7.77
N ALA A 150 11.42 -2.01 -6.70
CA ALA A 150 11.46 -1.18 -5.51
C ALA A 150 12.89 -1.08 -4.96
N LEU A 151 13.59 -2.21 -4.81
CA LEU A 151 14.98 -2.23 -4.34
C LEU A 151 15.92 -1.45 -5.25
N ARG A 152 15.91 -1.73 -6.56
CA ARG A 152 16.77 -1.01 -7.51
C ARG A 152 16.57 0.50 -7.41
N THR A 153 15.31 0.93 -7.36
CA THR A 153 14.95 2.34 -7.27
C THR A 153 15.38 2.97 -5.94
N LEU A 154 15.25 2.23 -4.83
CA LEU A 154 15.56 2.72 -3.48
C LEU A 154 17.07 2.73 -3.19
N GLU A 155 17.85 1.88 -3.87
CA GLU A 155 19.31 1.82 -3.78
C GLU A 155 20.01 2.78 -4.77
N GLY A 156 19.26 3.63 -5.47
CA GLY A 156 19.81 4.65 -6.38
C GLY A 156 20.10 4.15 -7.79
N GLY A 157 19.61 2.97 -8.16
CA GLY A 157 19.59 2.52 -9.54
C GLY A 157 18.64 3.35 -10.40
N GLU A 158 18.91 3.41 -11.70
CA GLU A 158 18.02 4.06 -12.65
C GLU A 158 16.64 3.39 -12.63
N PRO A 159 15.54 4.17 -12.69
CA PRO A 159 14.21 3.60 -12.83
C PRO A 159 14.16 2.76 -14.12
N PRO A 160 13.51 1.59 -14.11
CA PRO A 160 13.37 0.80 -15.33
C PRO A 160 12.65 1.61 -16.42
N ASP A 161 12.97 1.29 -17.67
CA ASP A 161 12.32 1.85 -18.85
C ASP A 161 10.78 1.73 -18.71
N PRO A 162 10.01 2.84 -18.79
CA PRO A 162 8.56 2.83 -18.66
C PRO A 162 7.85 1.88 -19.64
N ALA A 163 8.51 1.44 -20.71
CA ALA A 163 7.96 0.47 -21.67
C ALA A 163 7.86 -0.97 -21.13
N GLY A 164 8.61 -1.34 -20.08
CA GLY A 164 8.65 -2.70 -19.52
C GLY A 164 7.78 -2.91 -18.27
N ALA A 165 7.29 -1.85 -17.65
CA ALA A 165 6.39 -1.94 -16.50
C ALA A 165 4.96 -2.21 -16.99
N SER A 166 4.57 -3.48 -17.06
CA SER A 166 3.19 -3.89 -17.34
C SER A 166 2.28 -3.52 -16.14
N GLY A 167 1.98 -2.23 -16.04
CA GLY A 167 1.31 -1.58 -14.92
C GLY A 167 1.87 -0.18 -14.80
N GLY A 168 1.35 0.75 -15.61
CA GLY A 168 1.84 2.12 -15.65
C GLY A 168 1.99 2.71 -14.25
N ASP A 169 3.13 3.39 -14.01
CA ASP A 169 3.43 4.05 -12.74
C ASP A 169 2.23 4.92 -12.34
N PRO A 170 1.47 4.56 -11.29
CA PRO A 170 0.29 5.33 -10.85
C PRO A 170 0.64 6.79 -10.55
N VAL A 171 1.93 7.06 -10.31
CA VAL A 171 2.47 8.36 -9.93
C VAL A 171 2.59 9.32 -11.13
N THR A 172 2.81 8.81 -12.35
CA THR A 172 2.95 9.68 -13.54
C THR A 172 1.59 10.17 -14.09
N GLY A 173 0.50 9.45 -13.80
CA GLY A 173 -0.86 9.83 -14.22
C GLY A 173 -1.67 10.63 -13.20
N PHE A 174 -1.21 10.76 -11.95
CA PHE A 174 -1.99 11.41 -10.89
C PHE A 174 -1.63 12.89 -10.69
N SER A 175 -2.40 13.78 -11.34
CA SER A 175 -2.38 15.21 -11.02
C SER A 175 -2.81 15.41 -9.56
N GLY A 176 -1.83 15.59 -8.67
CA GLY A 176 -2.07 15.76 -7.23
C GLY A 176 -1.19 14.92 -6.30
N TRP A 177 -0.30 14.07 -6.81
CA TRP A 177 0.60 13.26 -5.98
C TRP A 177 1.38 14.11 -4.98
N ALA A 178 2.03 15.18 -5.45
CA ALA A 178 2.82 16.06 -4.59
C ALA A 178 1.99 16.69 -3.45
N GLU A 179 0.74 17.09 -3.71
CA GLU A 179 -0.13 17.66 -2.67
C GLU A 179 -0.59 16.58 -1.68
N ARG A 180 -0.86 15.37 -2.16
CA ARG A 180 -1.16 14.22 -1.31
C ARG A 180 0.00 13.96 -0.35
N GLU A 181 1.22 13.84 -0.86
CA GLU A 181 2.42 13.60 -0.06
C GLU A 181 2.64 14.69 1.00
N ARG A 182 2.52 15.96 0.63
CA ARG A 182 2.61 17.09 1.58
C ARG A 182 1.54 17.01 2.66
N ARG A 183 0.31 16.60 2.32
CA ARG A 183 -0.77 16.47 3.29
C ARG A 183 -0.52 15.32 4.28
N VAL A 184 -0.07 14.17 3.78
CA VAL A 184 0.27 13.02 4.63
C VAL A 184 1.46 13.37 5.52
N ALA A 185 2.52 13.98 4.99
CA ALA A 185 3.67 14.45 5.77
C ALA A 185 3.27 15.41 6.90
N ARG A 186 2.41 16.41 6.61
CA ARG A 186 1.87 17.33 7.63
C ARG A 186 1.06 16.61 8.72
N ARG A 187 0.34 15.55 8.38
CA ARG A 187 -0.39 14.73 9.36
C ARG A 187 0.56 13.92 10.23
N ILE A 188 1.53 13.25 9.62
CA ILE A 188 2.56 12.48 10.33
C ILE A 188 3.30 13.37 11.34
N ARG A 189 3.75 14.57 10.95
CA ARG A 189 4.40 15.53 11.86
C ARG A 189 3.56 15.85 13.08
N ARG A 190 2.28 16.16 12.89
CA ARG A 190 1.37 16.49 14.00
C ARG A 190 1.15 15.32 14.94
N ILE A 191 1.04 14.11 14.39
CA ILE A 191 0.86 12.89 15.20
C ILE A 191 2.15 12.57 15.96
N LEU A 192 3.32 12.62 15.30
CA LEU A 192 4.63 12.40 15.91
C LEU A 192 4.86 13.35 17.10
N ALA A 193 4.59 14.65 16.90
CA ALA A 193 4.76 15.66 17.95
C ALA A 193 3.85 15.44 19.17
N ARG A 194 2.65 14.88 18.97
CA ARG A 194 1.66 14.66 20.04
C ARG A 194 1.79 13.30 20.72
N CYS A 195 2.13 12.26 19.97
CA CYS A 195 2.05 10.87 20.41
C CYS A 195 3.43 10.23 20.66
N GLY A 196 4.52 10.85 20.22
CA GLY A 196 5.86 10.29 20.29
C GLY A 196 6.14 9.29 19.15
N PRO A 197 7.03 8.31 19.36
CA PRO A 197 7.51 7.40 18.33
C PRO A 197 6.41 6.83 17.43
N LEU A 198 6.62 6.89 16.11
CA LEU A 198 5.59 6.63 15.11
C LEU A 198 6.10 5.66 14.04
N VAL A 199 5.27 4.68 13.71
CA VAL A 199 5.44 3.86 12.51
C VAL A 199 4.36 4.25 11.49
N HIS A 200 4.78 4.60 10.28
CA HIS A 200 3.90 4.83 9.14
C HIS A 200 4.01 3.66 8.16
N VAL A 201 2.87 3.10 7.77
CA VAL A 201 2.77 2.00 6.80
C VAL A 201 2.11 2.50 5.53
N GLY A 202 2.75 2.30 4.38
CA GLY A 202 2.23 2.65 3.06
C GLY A 202 3.00 1.95 1.93
N GLY A 203 2.75 2.33 0.69
CA GLY A 203 3.48 1.87 -0.49
C GLY A 203 4.97 2.22 -0.44
N TRP A 204 5.79 1.38 -1.06
CA TRP A 204 7.25 1.56 -1.11
C TRP A 204 7.69 2.84 -1.84
N GLU A 205 6.84 3.38 -2.71
CA GLU A 205 7.09 4.60 -3.48
C GLU A 205 7.33 5.81 -2.57
N HIS A 206 6.71 5.83 -1.38
CA HIS A 206 6.91 6.84 -0.34
C HIS A 206 8.32 6.87 0.23
N LEU A 207 9.08 5.77 0.06
CA LEU A 207 10.43 5.65 0.57
C LEU A 207 11.46 6.28 -0.37
N ARG A 208 11.13 6.60 -1.63
CA ARG A 208 12.10 7.09 -2.63
C ARG A 208 12.68 8.46 -2.24
N THR A 209 13.95 8.70 -2.52
CA THR A 209 14.61 10.01 -2.27
C THR A 209 14.98 10.73 -3.57
N GLY A 210 15.30 9.99 -4.64
CA GLY A 210 15.68 10.52 -5.94
C GLY A 210 14.54 10.72 -6.95
N ALA A 211 13.28 10.71 -6.51
CA ALA A 211 12.15 10.94 -7.43
C ALA A 211 12.08 12.42 -7.88
N PRO A 212 11.61 12.71 -9.11
CA PRO A 212 11.47 14.10 -9.59
C PRO A 212 10.32 14.85 -8.91
N TRP A 213 9.50 14.16 -8.12
CA TRP A 213 8.43 14.71 -7.29
C TRP A 213 8.74 14.52 -5.79
N PRO A 214 8.14 15.32 -4.89
CA PRO A 214 8.33 15.12 -3.46
C PRO A 214 7.67 13.82 -3.00
N THR A 215 8.41 13.02 -2.22
CA THR A 215 7.94 11.82 -1.53
C THR A 215 7.90 12.04 -0.02
N LEU A 216 7.24 11.16 0.73
CA LEU A 216 7.25 11.21 2.20
C LEU A 216 8.66 11.16 2.78
N ALA A 217 9.53 10.27 2.28
CA ALA A 217 10.92 10.19 2.74
C ALA A 217 11.66 11.53 2.59
N ARG A 218 11.46 12.24 1.46
CA ARG A 218 12.06 13.56 1.21
C ARG A 218 11.41 14.66 2.05
N LEU A 219 10.08 14.67 2.16
CA LEU A 219 9.34 15.69 2.91
C LEU A 219 9.52 15.61 4.43
N LEU A 220 10.02 14.47 4.93
CA LEU A 220 10.26 14.20 6.35
C LEU A 220 11.75 14.00 6.65
N ALA A 221 12.66 14.33 5.72
CA ALA A 221 14.09 14.06 5.85
C ALA A 221 14.76 14.74 7.07
N ASP A 222 14.29 15.92 7.47
CA ASP A 222 14.70 16.63 8.69
C ASP A 222 14.41 15.84 9.98
N LEU A 223 13.43 14.93 9.95
CA LEU A 223 13.12 14.01 11.06
C LEU A 223 13.99 12.74 11.03
N ARG A 224 14.86 12.59 10.03
CA ARG A 224 15.76 11.44 9.82
C ARG A 224 15.03 10.10 9.96
N PRO A 225 13.96 9.85 9.19
CA PRO A 225 13.17 8.65 9.32
C PRO A 225 13.98 7.39 9.03
N ARG A 226 13.80 6.36 9.85
CA ARG A 226 14.25 5.01 9.49
C ARG A 226 13.34 4.48 8.39
N ARG A 227 13.90 4.02 7.27
CA ARG A 227 13.14 3.55 6.11
C ARG A 227 13.29 2.04 5.99
N ILE A 228 12.18 1.32 5.92
CA ILE A 228 12.14 -0.14 5.85
C ILE A 228 11.28 -0.57 4.66
N LEU A 229 11.86 -1.31 3.72
CA LEU A 229 11.08 -2.03 2.71
C LEU A 229 10.68 -3.40 3.26
N LEU A 230 9.38 -3.68 3.29
CA LEU A 230 8.84 -4.99 3.65
C LEU A 230 9.19 -5.97 2.54
N ARG A 231 9.92 -7.07 2.79
CA ARG A 231 10.19 -8.12 1.77
C ARG A 231 9.70 -9.49 2.22
N ASP A 232 10.06 -9.85 3.45
CA ASP A 232 9.81 -11.16 4.05
C ASP A 232 9.80 -10.97 5.58
N PRO A 233 8.95 -11.69 6.35
CA PRO A 233 9.01 -11.70 7.81
C PRO A 233 10.42 -11.91 8.38
N ALA A 234 11.26 -12.73 7.72
CA ALA A 234 12.60 -13.09 8.15
C ALA A 234 13.69 -12.07 7.78
N ALA A 235 13.45 -11.17 6.82
CA ALA A 235 14.47 -10.25 6.31
C ALA A 235 13.90 -8.90 5.83
N PRO A 236 13.33 -8.06 6.73
CA PRO A 236 13.03 -6.67 6.40
C PRO A 236 14.32 -5.93 6.03
N ARG A 237 14.29 -5.11 4.97
CA ARG A 237 15.47 -4.38 4.50
C ARG A 237 15.41 -2.94 5.00
N GLU A 238 16.34 -2.58 5.88
CA GLU A 238 16.58 -1.18 6.25
C GLU A 238 17.35 -0.47 5.13
N LEU A 239 16.91 0.74 4.80
CA LEU A 239 17.49 1.58 3.75
C LEU A 239 18.34 2.68 4.39
N PRO A 240 19.31 3.27 3.66
CA PRO A 240 20.07 4.41 4.15
C PRO A 240 19.15 5.56 4.60
N PRO A 241 19.63 6.49 5.44
CA PRO A 241 18.86 7.70 5.76
C PRO A 241 18.56 8.51 4.48
N PRO A 242 17.46 9.26 4.43
CA PRO A 242 17.25 10.23 3.36
C PRO A 242 18.35 11.31 3.40
N VAL A 243 18.87 11.64 2.23
CA VAL A 243 19.83 12.74 2.01
C VAL A 243 19.08 14.03 1.72
#